data_AF-A0A7Y3DNW2-F1
#
_entry.id   AF-A0A7Y3DNW2-F1
#
_cell.length_a   1.000
_cell.length_b   1.000
_cell.length_c   1.000
_cell.angle_alpha   90.00
_cell.angle_beta   90.00
_cell.angle_gamma   90.00
#
_symmetry.space_group_name_H-M   'P 1'
#
loop_
_entity.id
_entity.type
_entity.pdbx_description
1 polymer ?
#
loop_
_entity_poly.entity_id
_entity_poly.type
_entity_poly.pdbx_seq_one_letter_code
_entity_poly.pdbx_strand_id
1 'polypeptide(L)'
;MTPIPWKTEEILAATQGDLLGGNLHQRFSKVAIDSRKISANDVFVAITGDTHDGHLFATNVVDQGVRGVVISRRKAAKLPVAT
;
A
#
# COMPACT_ATOMS: atom_id res chain seq x y z
N MET A 1 -5.13 14.30 -19.15
CA MET A 1 -5.57 12.91 -18.85
C MET A 1 -5.87 12.84 -17.36
N THR A 2 -7.08 12.47 -16.99
CA THR A 2 -7.43 12.23 -15.57
C THR A 2 -6.91 10.84 -15.18
N PRO A 3 -6.11 10.69 -14.11
CA PRO A 3 -5.67 9.37 -13.66
C PRO A 3 -6.87 8.47 -13.38
N ILE A 4 -6.83 7.23 -13.85
CA ILE A 4 -7.86 6.23 -13.51
C ILE A 4 -7.62 5.82 -12.06
N PRO A 5 -8.57 6.09 -11.14
CA PRO A 5 -8.40 5.73 -9.74
C PRO A 5 -8.52 4.21 -9.57
N TRP A 6 -7.64 3.63 -8.76
CA TRP A 6 -7.69 2.22 -8.39
C TRP A 6 -8.60 2.01 -7.19
N LYS A 7 -9.32 0.88 -7.13
CA LYS A 7 -10.06 0.42 -5.96
C LYS A 7 -9.35 -0.75 -5.28
N THR A 8 -9.60 -0.94 -3.98
CA THR A 8 -9.07 -2.11 -3.23
C THR A 8 -9.42 -3.43 -3.92
N GLU A 9 -10.66 -3.62 -4.37
CA GLU A 9 -11.08 -4.83 -5.10
C GLU A 9 -10.25 -5.10 -6.38
N GLU A 10 -9.85 -4.06 -7.10
CA GLU A 10 -9.03 -4.16 -8.31
C GLU A 10 -7.58 -4.52 -7.96
N ILE A 11 -7.06 -3.96 -6.87
CA ILE A 11 -5.73 -4.30 -6.35
C ILE A 11 -5.70 -5.76 -5.90
N LEU A 12 -6.73 -6.24 -5.20
CA LEU A 12 -6.84 -7.65 -4.80
C LEU A 12 -6.91 -8.57 -6.02
N ALA A 13 -7.74 -8.23 -7.01
CA ALA A 13 -7.83 -9.00 -8.25
C ALA A 13 -6.51 -9.03 -9.02
N ALA A 14 -5.79 -7.91 -9.10
CA ALA A 14 -4.52 -7.81 -9.81
C ALA A 14 -3.38 -8.57 -9.10
N THR A 15 -3.38 -8.59 -7.77
CA THR A 15 -2.30 -9.18 -6.96
C THR A 15 -2.58 -10.62 -6.51
N GLN A 16 -3.84 -11.06 -6.56
CA GLN A 16 -4.30 -12.29 -5.91
C GLN A 16 -3.92 -12.34 -4.42
N GLY A 17 -3.88 -11.16 -3.78
CA GLY A 17 -3.56 -10.99 -2.37
C GLY A 17 -4.79 -11.11 -1.46
N ASP A 18 -4.55 -11.02 -0.15
CA ASP A 18 -5.60 -11.01 0.87
C ASP A 18 -5.79 -9.59 1.40
N LEU A 19 -7.04 -9.19 1.65
CA LEU A 19 -7.33 -7.96 2.39
C LEU A 19 -7.14 -8.22 3.89
N LEU A 20 -6.05 -7.71 4.46
CA LEU A 20 -5.80 -7.84 5.90
C LEU A 20 -6.71 -6.93 6.75
N GLY A 21 -7.21 -5.84 6.16
CA GLY A 21 -8.13 -4.91 6.81
C GLY A 21 -8.47 -3.71 5.92
N GLY A 22 -9.53 -2.99 6.25
CA GLY A 22 -9.98 -1.79 5.52
C GLY A 22 -11.21 -2.02 4.63
N ASN A 23 -11.45 -1.09 3.70
CA ASN A 23 -12.66 -1.04 2.88
C ASN A 23 -12.38 -1.51 1.43
N LEU A 24 -13.19 -2.46 0.93
CA LEU A 24 -13.10 -3.01 -0.43
C LEU A 24 -13.36 -1.98 -1.54
N HIS A 25 -14.11 -0.92 -1.24
CA HIS A 25 -14.45 0.14 -2.18
C HIS A 25 -13.60 1.41 -1.98
N GLN A 26 -12.56 1.36 -1.13
CA GLN A 26 -11.61 2.46 -1.00
C GLN A 26 -10.96 2.76 -2.35
N ARG A 27 -10.89 4.06 -2.69
CA ARG A 27 -10.28 4.56 -3.93
C ARG A 27 -8.91 5.16 -3.67
N PHE A 28 -8.00 4.97 -4.63
CA PHE A 28 -6.64 5.47 -4.64
C PHE A 28 -6.37 6.25 -5.93
N SER A 29 -5.70 7.40 -5.82
CA SER A 29 -5.39 8.27 -6.95
C SER A 29 -4.25 7.72 -7.81
N LYS A 30 -3.28 7.03 -7.20
CA LYS A 30 -2.14 6.40 -7.88
C LYS A 30 -1.52 5.30 -7.01
N VAL A 31 -0.72 4.46 -7.66
CA VAL A 31 0.15 3.46 -7.03
C VAL A 31 1.56 4.05 -6.93
N ALA A 32 2.21 3.94 -5.77
CA ALA A 32 3.54 4.47 -5.54
C ALA A 32 4.44 3.50 -4.77
N ILE A 33 5.73 3.46 -5.12
CA ILE A 33 6.77 2.67 -4.43
C ILE A 33 7.80 3.54 -3.69
N ASP A 34 7.77 4.86 -3.88
CA ASP A 34 8.66 5.82 -3.20
C ASP A 34 7.88 6.50 -2.05
N SER A 35 8.22 6.14 -0.82
CA SER A 35 7.57 6.66 0.40
C SER A 35 7.80 8.16 0.62
N ARG A 36 8.80 8.77 -0.02
CA ARG A 36 9.15 10.19 0.16
C ARG A 36 8.19 11.14 -0.58
N LYS A 37 7.41 10.63 -1.53
CA LYS A 37 6.50 11.42 -2.38
C LYS A 37 5.06 10.93 -2.31
N ILE A 38 4.74 10.18 -1.27
CA ILE A 38 3.42 9.58 -1.12
C ILE A 38 2.43 10.57 -0.49
N SER A 39 1.17 10.44 -0.87
CA SER A 39 0.06 11.23 -0.37
C SER A 39 -1.00 10.32 0.26
N ALA A 40 -1.83 10.89 1.13
CA ALA A 40 -2.92 10.18 1.80
C ALA A 40 -3.89 9.45 0.84
N ASN A 41 -4.02 9.95 -0.40
CA ASN A 41 -4.89 9.37 -1.41
C ASN A 41 -4.24 8.26 -2.25
N ASP A 42 -2.96 7.95 -2.01
CA ASP A 42 -2.22 6.96 -2.78
C ASP A 42 -2.30 5.58 -2.13
N VAL A 43 -1.91 4.55 -2.89
CA VAL A 43 -1.55 3.24 -2.32
C VAL A 43 -0.04 3.06 -2.39
N PHE A 44 0.57 2.74 -1.25
CA PHE A 44 1.99 2.39 -1.17
C PHE A 44 2.18 0.91 -1.49
N VAL A 45 3.10 0.57 -2.38
CA VAL A 45 3.52 -0.82 -2.61
C VAL A 45 4.93 -0.99 -2.08
N ALA A 46 5.05 -1.69 -0.96
CA ALA A 46 6.33 -2.00 -0.37
C ALA A 46 7.02 -3.11 -1.18
N ILE A 47 8.02 -2.73 -1.98
CA ILE A 47 8.87 -3.66 -2.71
C ILE A 47 10.25 -3.75 -2.05
N THR A 48 10.93 -4.88 -2.23
CA THR A 48 12.34 -5.03 -1.87
C THR A 48 13.17 -4.83 -3.13
N GLY A 49 14.03 -3.82 -3.16
CA GLY A 49 15.02 -3.60 -4.20
C GLY A 49 16.42 -3.97 -3.73
N ASP A 50 17.42 -3.71 -4.57
CA ASP A 50 18.81 -4.11 -4.30
C ASP A 50 19.41 -3.40 -3.08
N THR A 51 19.00 -2.15 -2.83
CA THR A 51 19.55 -1.31 -1.75
C THR A 51 18.59 -1.14 -0.57
N HIS A 52 17.28 -1.17 -0.81
CA HIS A 52 16.27 -0.82 0.20
C HIS A 52 15.15 -1.84 0.25
N ASP A 53 14.71 -2.18 1.47
CA ASP A 53 13.49 -2.94 1.72
C ASP A 53 12.34 -1.98 2.06
N GLY A 54 11.42 -1.77 1.11
CA GLY A 54 10.30 -0.84 1.24
C GLY A 54 9.38 -1.11 2.43
N HIS A 55 9.36 -2.36 2.91
CA HIS A 55 8.55 -2.77 4.07
C HIS A 55 8.97 -2.05 5.35
N LEU A 56 10.23 -1.61 5.45
CA LEU A 56 10.74 -0.86 6.60
C LEU A 56 10.10 0.54 6.71
N PHE A 57 9.50 1.04 5.63
CA PHE A 57 8.85 2.36 5.61
C PHE A 57 7.33 2.27 5.81
N ALA A 58 6.76 1.08 5.97
CA ALA A 58 5.31 0.89 6.05
C ALA A 58 4.68 1.68 7.22
N THR A 59 5.30 1.67 8.40
CA THR A 59 4.82 2.46 9.55
C THR A 59 4.83 3.96 9.23
N ASN A 60 5.94 4.47 8.67
CA ASN A 60 6.08 5.88 8.35
C ASN A 60 5.04 6.35 7.32
N VAL A 61 4.77 5.58 6.27
CA VAL A 61 3.73 5.97 5.30
C VAL A 61 2.33 5.95 5.89
N VAL A 62 2.05 5.04 6.84
CA VAL A 62 0.78 5.04 7.60
C VAL A 62 0.68 6.29 8.47
N ASP A 63 1.76 6.68 9.15
CA ASP A 63 1.80 7.91 9.96
C ASP A 63 1.63 9.18 9.11
N GLN A 64 2.02 9.15 7.84
CA GLN A 64 1.75 10.21 6.85
C GLN A 64 0.29 10.22 6.35
N GLY A 65 -0.55 9.28 6.81
CA GLY A 65 -1.97 9.21 6.49
C GLY A 65 -2.29 8.48 5.19
N VAL A 66 -1.35 7.67 4.65
CA VAL A 66 -1.64 6.83 3.49
C VAL A 66 -2.79 5.87 3.82
N ARG A 67 -3.77 5.77 2.92
CA ARG A 67 -4.99 4.96 3.16
C ARG A 67 -4.88 3.53 2.65
N GLY A 68 -3.75 3.15 2.08
CA GLY A 68 -3.53 1.80 1.55
C GLY A 68 -2.05 1.45 1.48
N VAL A 69 -1.74 0.24 1.94
CA VAL A 69 -0.40 -0.34 1.84
C VAL A 69 -0.52 -1.78 1.33
N VAL A 70 0.24 -2.09 0.28
CA VAL A 70 0.45 -3.44 -0.22
C VAL A 70 1.83 -3.90 0.22
N ILE A 71 1.89 -5.09 0.80
CA ILE A 71 3.11 -5.71 1.31
C ILE A 71 3.22 -7.16 0.86
N SER A 72 4.42 -7.71 0.92
CA SER A 72 4.64 -9.14 0.79
C SER A 72 4.01 -9.91 1.96
N ARG A 73 3.27 -10.99 1.65
CA ARG A 73 2.72 -11.92 2.65
C ARG A 73 3.78 -12.43 3.63
N ARG A 74 5.04 -12.62 3.19
CA ARG A 74 6.15 -13.08 4.04
C ARG A 74 6.57 -12.06 5.11
N LYS A 75 6.18 -10.80 4.96
CA LYS A 75 6.53 -9.68 5.86
C LYS A 75 5.30 -9.17 6.63
N ALA A 76 4.11 -9.74 6.40
CA ALA A 76 2.85 -9.28 7.00
C ALA A 76 2.83 -9.31 8.52
N ALA A 77 3.42 -10.35 9.13
CA ALA A 77 3.52 -10.46 10.60
C ALA A 77 4.34 -9.34 11.27
N LYS A 78 5.09 -8.55 10.49
CA LYS A 78 5.94 -7.45 11.00
C LYS A 78 5.29 -6.07 10.83
N LEU A 79 4.11 -5.99 10.23
CA LEU A 79 3.40 -4.72 10.13
C LEU A 79 2.73 -4.36 11.45
N PRO A 80 2.70 -3.06 11.81
CA PRO A 80 1.79 -2.56 12.82
C PRO A 80 0.38 -2.55 12.21
N VAL A 81 -0.23 -3.72 12.08
CA VAL A 81 -1.66 -3.80 11.78
C VAL A 81 -2.37 -3.46 13.07
N ALA A 82 -3.07 -2.33 13.09
CA ALA A 82 -4.09 -2.08 14.11
C ALA A 82 -5.06 -3.26 14.03
N THR A 83 -4.97 -4.16 14.99
CA THR A 83 -5.93 -5.24 15.18
C THR A 83 -7.16 -4.66 15.84
#